data_AF-A0A248JVV1-F1
#
_entry.id   AF-A0A248JVV1-F1
#
_cell.length_a   1.000
_cell.length_b   1.000
_cell.length_c   1.000
_cell.angle_alpha   90.00
_cell.angle_beta   90.00
_cell.angle_gamma   90.00
#
_symmetry.space_group_name_H-M   'P 1'
#
loop_
_entity.id
_entity.type
_entity.pdbx_description
1 polymer ?
#
loop_
_entity_poly.entity_id
_entity_poly.type
_entity_poly.pdbx_seq_one_letter_code
_entity_poly.pdbx_strand_id
1 'polypeptide(L)'
;MELTVQRGFVAAHGADVVRFFTTIFGFRQGAFPGLETPHLILTTDEEASQFLFICESDTPSSAPGDDHLGFHLDTAADIDACLAACRHWQEQEGGVEIRVLDDLDLEQTLTHAFYVRYRLPIWFDIQHIAAKPGFEPARRWRFG
;
A
#
# COMPACT_ATOMS: atom_id res chain seq x y z
N MET A 1 -8.78 -1.67 5.72
CA MET A 1 -9.46 -1.40 4.43
C MET A 1 -9.95 -2.71 3.86
N GLU A 2 -11.16 -2.76 3.31
CA GLU A 2 -11.67 -3.92 2.57
C GLU A 2 -11.60 -3.66 1.05
N LEU A 3 -11.14 -4.65 0.29
CA LEU A 3 -11.09 -4.63 -1.18
C LEU A 3 -11.73 -5.92 -1.70
N THR A 4 -12.69 -5.79 -2.60
CA THR A 4 -13.27 -6.98 -3.26
C THR A 4 -12.62 -7.23 -4.62
N VAL A 5 -12.28 -8.49 -4.88
CA VAL A 5 -11.66 -8.95 -6.13
C VAL A 5 -12.52 -10.02 -6.80
N GLN A 6 -12.27 -10.29 -8.08
CA GLN A 6 -13.03 -11.32 -8.82
C GLN A 6 -12.84 -12.72 -8.21
N ARG A 7 -13.84 -13.58 -8.40
CA ARG A 7 -13.76 -15.00 -8.01
C ARG A 7 -12.54 -15.70 -8.63
N GLY A 8 -11.89 -16.55 -7.85
CA GLY A 8 -10.66 -17.28 -8.22
C GLY A 8 -9.37 -16.46 -8.11
N PHE A 9 -9.45 -15.15 -7.82
CA PHE A 9 -8.27 -14.30 -7.66
C PHE A 9 -7.34 -14.79 -6.53
N VAL A 10 -7.89 -15.18 -5.38
CA VAL A 10 -7.09 -15.59 -4.21
C VAL A 10 -6.30 -16.84 -4.55
N ALA A 11 -6.91 -17.80 -5.22
CA ALA A 11 -6.23 -19.02 -5.66
C ALA A 11 -5.16 -18.73 -6.74
N ALA A 12 -5.43 -17.83 -7.67
CA ALA A 12 -4.53 -17.55 -8.79
C ALA A 12 -3.36 -16.60 -8.45
N HIS A 13 -3.58 -15.64 -7.55
CA HIS A 13 -2.68 -14.51 -7.33
C HIS A 13 -2.38 -14.24 -5.85
N GLY A 14 -3.05 -14.91 -4.92
CA GLY A 14 -2.96 -14.58 -3.50
C GLY A 14 -1.54 -14.70 -2.94
N ALA A 15 -0.80 -15.73 -3.33
CA ALA A 15 0.59 -15.91 -2.91
C ALA A 15 1.51 -14.79 -3.40
N ASP A 16 1.29 -14.29 -4.63
CA ASP A 16 2.09 -13.19 -5.18
C ASP A 16 1.75 -11.86 -4.51
N VAL A 17 0.47 -11.62 -4.21
CA VAL A 17 0.04 -10.44 -3.45
C VAL A 17 0.68 -10.45 -2.07
N VAL A 18 0.59 -11.55 -1.33
CA VAL A 18 1.25 -11.68 -0.01
C VAL A 18 2.75 -11.43 -0.14
N ARG A 19 3.42 -12.07 -1.10
CA ARG A 19 4.87 -11.91 -1.31
C ARG A 19 5.24 -10.45 -1.58
N PHE A 20 4.51 -9.76 -2.45
CA PHE A 20 4.76 -8.36 -2.78
C PHE A 20 4.61 -7.46 -1.55
N PHE A 21 3.46 -7.52 -0.87
CA PHE A 21 3.19 -6.64 0.28
C PHE A 21 4.10 -6.92 1.48
N THR A 22 4.48 -8.18 1.71
CA THR A 22 5.48 -8.53 2.72
C THR A 22 6.86 -8.02 2.36
N THR A 23 7.29 -8.16 1.10
CA THR A 23 8.64 -7.77 0.68
C THR A 23 8.82 -6.25 0.63
N ILE A 24 7.84 -5.53 0.08
CA ILE A 24 7.95 -4.09 -0.17
C ILE A 24 7.55 -3.27 1.07
N PHE A 25 6.51 -3.69 1.78
CA PHE A 25 5.89 -2.90 2.85
C PHE A 25 5.98 -3.55 4.23
N GLY A 26 6.59 -4.74 4.34
CA GLY A 26 6.74 -5.43 5.63
C GLY A 26 5.45 -6.00 6.21
N PHE A 27 4.37 -6.06 5.43
CA PHE A 27 3.10 -6.64 5.87
C PHE A 27 3.27 -8.12 6.19
N ARG A 28 2.42 -8.64 7.06
CA ARG A 28 2.36 -10.05 7.42
C ARG A 28 1.05 -10.65 6.95
N GLN A 29 1.08 -11.91 6.56
CA GLN A 29 -0.17 -12.62 6.31
C GLN A 29 -0.83 -12.98 7.63
N GLY A 30 -2.03 -12.45 7.86
CA GLY A 30 -2.90 -12.81 8.97
C GLY A 30 -3.95 -13.85 8.57
N ALA A 31 -4.82 -14.18 9.52
CA ALA A 31 -6.00 -14.99 9.28
C ALA A 31 -7.15 -14.51 10.18
N PHE A 32 -8.36 -14.42 9.62
CA PHE A 32 -9.58 -14.30 10.42
C PHE A 32 -10.29 -15.66 10.47
N PRO A 33 -10.25 -16.36 11.62
CA PRO A 33 -10.92 -17.65 11.74
C PRO A 33 -12.43 -17.49 11.57
N GLY A 34 -13.06 -18.46 10.89
CA GLY A 34 -14.52 -18.52 10.73
C GLY A 34 -15.08 -17.87 9.45
N LEU A 35 -14.24 -17.35 8.55
CA LEU A 35 -14.66 -16.88 7.23
C LEU A 35 -14.62 -18.02 6.21
N GLU A 36 -15.75 -18.30 5.55
CA GLU A 36 -15.86 -19.35 4.53
C GLU A 36 -15.46 -18.88 3.13
N THR A 37 -15.50 -17.56 2.87
CA THR A 37 -15.15 -17.01 1.55
C THR A 37 -13.63 -16.94 1.39
N PRO A 38 -13.05 -17.33 0.24
CA PRO A 38 -11.62 -17.13 -0.04
C PRO A 38 -11.21 -15.67 0.15
N HIS A 39 -10.14 -15.46 0.92
CA HIS A 39 -9.69 -14.12 1.28
C HIS A 39 -8.19 -14.09 1.62
N LEU A 40 -7.64 -12.88 1.67
CA LEU A 40 -6.32 -12.56 2.21
C LEU A 40 -6.48 -11.51 3.32
N ILE A 41 -5.72 -11.68 4.39
CA ILE A 41 -5.50 -10.64 5.40
C ILE A 41 -4.03 -10.28 5.40
N LEU A 42 -3.73 -9.01 5.19
CA LEU A 42 -2.38 -8.47 5.32
C LEU A 42 -2.39 -7.48 6.48
N THR A 43 -1.57 -7.71 7.51
CA THR A 43 -1.48 -6.87 8.72
C THR A 43 -0.14 -6.16 8.81
N THR A 44 -0.12 -5.01 9.51
CA THR A 44 1.10 -4.25 9.80
C THR A 44 1.88 -4.78 11.02
N ASP A 45 1.20 -5.50 11.91
CA ASP A 45 1.70 -5.98 13.20
C ASP A 45 0.98 -7.28 13.63
N GLU A 46 1.40 -7.86 14.76
CA GLU A 46 0.82 -9.13 15.27
C GLU A 46 -0.60 -8.94 15.80
N GLU A 47 -0.89 -7.74 16.30
CA GLU A 47 -2.17 -7.32 16.86
C GLU A 47 -3.20 -6.95 15.78
N ALA A 48 -2.80 -6.96 14.50
CA ALA A 48 -3.61 -6.56 13.37
C ALA A 48 -4.18 -5.13 13.50
N SER A 49 -3.39 -4.21 14.06
CA SER A 49 -3.80 -2.83 14.35
C SER A 49 -4.23 -2.09 13.09
N GLN A 50 -3.56 -2.35 11.98
CA GLN A 50 -4.01 -1.98 10.64
C GLN A 50 -3.94 -3.20 9.72
N PHE A 51 -4.90 -3.28 8.80
CA PHE A 51 -4.96 -4.40 7.85
C PHE A 51 -5.61 -4.05 6.51
N LEU A 52 -5.20 -4.80 5.49
CA LEU A 52 -5.93 -4.96 4.23
C LEU A 52 -6.67 -6.29 4.28
N PHE A 53 -7.99 -6.24 4.07
CA PHE A 53 -8.83 -7.41 3.86
C PHE A 53 -9.20 -7.48 2.40
N ILE A 54 -8.77 -8.55 1.72
CA ILE A 54 -9.05 -8.77 0.30
C ILE A 54 -9.92 -10.00 0.19
N CYS A 55 -11.14 -9.88 -0.31
CA CYS A 55 -12.08 -10.99 -0.40
C CYS A 55 -12.68 -11.11 -1.80
N GLU A 56 -13.06 -12.33 -2.19
CA GLU A 56 -13.66 -12.54 -3.50
C GLU A 56 -15.15 -12.19 -3.51
N SER A 57 -15.60 -11.51 -4.56
CA SER A 57 -17.00 -11.13 -4.77
C SER A 57 -17.40 -11.30 -6.23
N ASP A 58 -18.69 -11.53 -6.45
CA ASP A 58 -19.30 -11.52 -7.78
C ASP A 58 -19.49 -10.07 -8.30
N THR A 59 -19.40 -9.09 -7.40
CA THR A 59 -19.33 -7.66 -7.69
C THR A 59 -18.02 -7.10 -7.14
N PRO A 60 -16.88 -7.33 -7.82
CA PRO A 60 -15.58 -6.85 -7.36
C PRO A 60 -15.52 -5.32 -7.35
N SER A 61 -14.63 -4.78 -6.52
CA SER A 61 -14.42 -3.35 -6.37
C SER A 61 -13.90 -2.80 -7.70
N SER A 62 -14.53 -1.74 -8.16
CA SER A 62 -14.08 -0.99 -9.32
C SER A 62 -13.60 0.36 -8.85
N ALA A 63 -12.31 0.63 -9.04
CA ALA A 63 -11.65 1.88 -8.70
C ALA A 63 -11.12 2.54 -9.99
N PRO A 64 -12.02 3.06 -10.86
CA PRO A 64 -11.60 3.69 -12.10
C PRO A 64 -10.96 5.05 -11.79
N GLY A 65 -9.67 5.19 -12.09
CA GLY A 65 -8.92 6.44 -11.91
C GLY A 65 -7.79 6.30 -10.90
N ASP A 66 -7.70 7.26 -9.97
CA ASP A 66 -6.61 7.41 -9.01
C ASP A 66 -7.06 7.13 -7.57
N ASP A 67 -8.15 6.37 -7.36
CA ASP A 67 -8.56 5.92 -6.02
C ASP A 67 -7.41 5.15 -5.37
N HIS A 68 -7.04 5.57 -4.15
CA HIS A 68 -5.83 5.10 -3.50
C HIS A 68 -5.95 4.98 -1.98
N LEU A 69 -5.02 4.23 -1.40
CA LEU A 69 -4.71 4.22 0.03
C LEU A 69 -3.29 4.76 0.24
N GLY A 70 -3.15 5.79 1.07
CA GLY A 70 -1.86 6.41 1.36
C GLY A 70 -1.09 5.73 2.50
N PHE A 71 0.20 5.48 2.28
CA PHE A 71 1.17 5.06 3.29
C PHE A 71 2.19 6.18 3.51
N HIS A 72 2.32 6.61 4.78
CA HIS A 72 3.32 7.59 5.17
C HIS A 72 4.61 6.90 5.60
N LEU A 73 5.72 7.24 4.96
CA LEU A 73 7.06 6.87 5.43
C LEU A 73 7.73 8.06 6.14
N ASP A 74 8.69 7.73 7.00
CA ASP A 74 9.30 8.68 7.92
C ASP A 74 10.20 9.70 7.24
N THR A 75 10.84 9.34 6.11
CA THR A 75 11.76 10.22 5.39
C THR A 75 11.61 10.11 3.87
N ALA A 76 12.06 11.14 3.15
CA ALA A 76 12.13 11.10 1.68
C ALA A 76 13.06 9.97 1.17
N ALA A 77 14.14 9.66 1.90
CA ALA A 77 15.02 8.55 1.55
C ALA A 77 14.34 7.19 1.64
N ASP A 78 13.37 7.03 2.55
CA ASP A 78 12.57 5.79 2.64
C ASP A 78 11.65 5.64 1.42
N ILE A 79 11.15 6.75 0.86
CA ILE A 79 10.38 6.74 -0.39
C ILE A 79 11.26 6.30 -1.55
N ASP A 80 12.46 6.85 -1.68
CA ASP A 80 13.43 6.47 -2.72
C ASP A 80 13.80 4.98 -2.63
N ALA A 81 14.04 4.47 -1.41
CA ALA A 81 14.33 3.06 -1.18
C ALA A 81 13.14 2.16 -1.54
N CYS A 82 11.92 2.56 -1.16
CA CYS A 82 10.70 1.82 -1.50
C CYS A 82 10.44 1.82 -3.02
N LEU A 83 10.66 2.96 -3.69
CA LEU A 83 10.54 3.08 -5.15
C LEU A 83 11.57 2.18 -5.86
N ALA A 84 12.80 2.14 -5.37
CA ALA A 84 13.84 1.26 -5.91
C ALA A 84 13.46 -0.22 -5.76
N ALA A 85 12.91 -0.62 -4.61
CA ALA A 85 12.42 -1.98 -4.39
C ALA A 85 11.25 -2.34 -5.33
N CYS A 86 10.30 -1.41 -5.53
CA CYS A 86 9.19 -1.59 -6.49
C CYS A 86 9.69 -1.74 -7.93
N ARG A 87 10.67 -0.92 -8.35
CA ARG A 87 11.29 -1.02 -9.68
C ARG A 87 12.02 -2.34 -9.87
N HIS A 88 12.77 -2.78 -8.86
CA HIS A 88 13.43 -4.08 -8.90
C HIS A 88 12.41 -5.22 -9.06
N TRP A 89 11.30 -5.19 -8.32
CA TRP A 89 10.20 -6.14 -8.51
C TRP A 89 9.62 -6.07 -9.92
N GLN A 90 9.37 -4.87 -10.45
CA GLN A 90 8.85 -4.66 -11.80
C GLN A 90 9.76 -5.28 -12.87
N GLU A 91 11.08 -5.21 -12.69
CA GLU A 91 12.06 -5.82 -13.60
C GLU A 91 12.08 -7.35 -13.53
N GLN A 92 11.96 -7.94 -12.34
CA GLN A 92 12.09 -9.39 -12.15
C GLN A 92 10.79 -10.16 -12.37
N GLU A 93 9.67 -9.66 -11.84
CA GLU A 93 8.40 -10.38 -11.75
C GLU A 93 7.31 -9.77 -12.66
N GLY A 94 7.47 -8.49 -13.04
CA GLY A 94 6.50 -7.76 -13.86
C GLY A 94 5.18 -7.46 -13.13
N GLY A 95 4.22 -6.89 -13.87
CA GLY A 95 2.84 -6.65 -13.40
C GLY A 95 2.66 -5.55 -12.35
N VAL A 96 3.74 -4.95 -11.86
CA VAL A 96 3.71 -3.73 -11.04
C VAL A 96 3.61 -2.51 -11.94
N GLU A 97 2.66 -1.64 -11.63
CA GLU A 97 2.51 -0.32 -12.25
C GLU A 97 3.03 0.74 -11.28
N ILE A 98 3.83 1.69 -11.79
CA ILE A 98 4.44 2.76 -10.99
C ILE A 98 4.18 4.10 -11.69
N ARG A 99 3.76 5.11 -10.92
CA ARG A 99 3.68 6.50 -11.37
C ARG A 99 4.53 7.36 -10.43
N VAL A 100 5.65 7.87 -10.94
CA VAL A 100 6.48 8.83 -10.21
C VAL A 100 5.81 10.20 -10.30
N LEU A 101 5.75 10.90 -9.17
CA LEU A 101 5.18 12.25 -9.08
C LEU A 101 6.33 13.25 -8.94
N ASP A 102 6.13 14.45 -9.47
CA ASP A 102 6.99 15.58 -9.10
C ASP A 102 6.74 15.94 -7.63
N ASP A 103 7.78 16.42 -6.95
CA ASP A 103 7.63 16.89 -5.57
C ASP A 103 6.58 18.00 -5.50
N LEU A 104 5.63 17.82 -4.59
CA LEU A 104 4.59 18.82 -4.35
C LEU A 104 5.09 19.80 -3.29
N ASP A 105 5.58 20.94 -3.78
CA ASP A 105 6.10 22.02 -2.96
C ASP A 105 4.99 23.05 -2.64
N LEU A 106 4.42 22.97 -1.43
CA LEU A 106 3.40 23.89 -0.92
C LEU A 106 3.99 24.86 0.09
N GLU A 107 3.26 25.93 0.45
CA GLU A 107 3.73 26.95 1.39
C GLU A 107 4.26 26.35 2.71
N GLN A 108 3.60 25.31 3.24
CA GLN A 108 3.86 24.76 4.57
C GLN A 108 4.57 23.40 4.53
N THR A 109 4.49 22.69 3.41
CA THR A 109 4.93 21.30 3.30
C THR A 109 5.65 21.03 1.99
N LEU A 110 6.58 20.09 2.03
CA LEU A 110 7.16 19.46 0.85
C LEU A 110 6.77 17.99 0.88
N THR A 111 6.08 17.53 -0.17
CA THR A 111 5.68 16.12 -0.31
C THR A 111 6.51 15.45 -1.40
N HIS A 112 7.15 14.34 -1.04
CA HIS A 112 7.84 13.45 -1.98
C HIS A 112 7.09 12.12 -2.03
N ALA A 113 6.65 11.70 -3.22
CA ALA A 113 5.72 10.59 -3.36
C ALA A 113 5.77 9.86 -4.71
N PHE A 114 5.25 8.63 -4.73
CA PHE A 114 4.93 7.90 -5.95
C PHE A 114 3.70 7.01 -5.74
N TYR A 115 3.00 6.67 -6.82
CA TYR A 115 1.95 5.67 -6.79
C TYR A 115 2.47 4.32 -7.26
N VAL A 116 2.01 3.26 -6.62
CA VAL A 116 2.25 1.88 -7.05
C VAL A 116 0.97 1.07 -7.01
N ARG A 117 0.78 0.21 -8.01
CA ARG A 117 -0.34 -0.74 -8.05
C ARG A 117 0.17 -2.11 -8.44
N TYR A 118 -0.24 -3.13 -7.68
CA TYR A 118 0.08 -4.52 -7.98
C TYR A 118 -1.12 -5.42 -7.71
N ARG A 119 -1.72 -5.96 -8.78
CA ARG A 119 -2.84 -6.94 -8.80
C ARG A 119 -4.15 -6.50 -8.13
N LEU A 120 -4.13 -5.52 -7.25
CA LEU A 120 -5.29 -4.96 -6.54
C LEU A 120 -5.91 -3.81 -7.35
N PRO A 121 -7.21 -3.51 -7.14
CA PRO A 121 -7.92 -2.55 -7.97
C PRO A 121 -7.51 -1.09 -7.73
N ILE A 122 -6.92 -0.76 -6.58
CA ILE A 122 -6.56 0.61 -6.18
C ILE A 122 -5.06 0.88 -6.31
N TRP A 123 -4.69 2.16 -6.32
CA TRP A 123 -3.31 2.58 -6.13
C TRP A 123 -2.93 2.63 -4.64
N PHE A 124 -1.64 2.53 -4.37
CA PHE A 124 -1.04 2.83 -3.08
C PHE A 124 -0.17 4.07 -3.25
N ASP A 125 -0.51 5.12 -2.49
CA ASP A 125 0.21 6.39 -2.48
C ASP A 125 1.29 6.35 -1.40
N ILE A 126 2.54 6.18 -1.81
CA ILE A 126 3.67 6.08 -0.90
C ILE A 126 4.29 7.47 -0.80
N GLN A 127 4.18 8.08 0.38
CA GLN A 127 4.50 9.50 0.53
C GLN A 127 5.22 9.83 1.83
N HIS A 128 6.09 10.83 1.74
CA HIS A 128 6.63 11.54 2.88
C HIS A 128 6.22 13.01 2.79
N ILE A 129 5.57 13.52 3.83
CA ILE A 129 5.18 14.94 3.93
C ILE A 129 6.04 15.60 5.00
N ALA A 130 7.00 16.41 4.57
CA ALA A 130 7.85 17.19 5.47
C ALA A 130 7.22 18.55 5.73
N ALA A 131 7.07 18.92 7.01
CA ALA A 131 6.77 20.31 7.37
C ALA A 131 8.00 21.19 7.11
N LYS A 132 7.78 22.35 6.49
CA LYS A 132 8.82 23.37 6.33
C LYS A 132 9.11 24.05 7.68
N PRO A 133 10.31 24.66 7.84
CA PRO A 133 10.67 25.33 9.08
C PRO A 133 9.61 26.34 9.55
N GLY A 134 9.11 26.16 10.78
CA GLY A 134 8.07 27.00 11.38
C GLY A 134 6.63 26.51 11.16
N PHE A 135 6.43 25.43 10.41
CA PHE A 135 5.14 24.79 10.19
C PHE A 135 5.06 23.38 10.81
N GLU A 136 5.98 23.05 11.72
CA GLU A 136 5.99 21.74 12.36
C GLU A 136 4.69 21.51 13.16
N PRO A 137 4.08 20.32 13.06
CA PRO A 137 2.83 20.05 13.74
C PRO A 137 3.01 20.08 15.25
N ALA A 138 2.11 20.79 15.95
CA ALA A 138 2.13 20.91 17.40
C ALA A 138 1.92 19.58 18.15
N ARG A 139 1.38 18.56 17.45
CA ARG A 139 1.17 17.21 17.96
C ARG A 139 1.66 16.20 16.93
N ARG A 140 2.30 15.13 17.41
CA ARG A 140 2.68 13.99 16.59
C ARG A 140 1.97 12.75 17.11
N TRP A 141 1.36 11.99 16.21
CA TRP A 141 0.87 10.67 16.55
C TRP A 141 2.07 9.74 16.79
N ARG A 142 1.97 8.87 17.79
CA ARG A 142 2.93 7.81 18.08
C ARG A 142 2.12 6.58 18.45
N PHE A 143 2.48 5.45 17.85
CA PHE A 143 2.01 4.13 18.27
C PHE A 143 3.11 3.47 19.09
N GLY A 144 2.75 2.93 20.25
CA GLY A 144 3.67 2.35 21.24
C GLY A 144 3.00 2.19 22.58
#